data_AF-A0A9W7ADD8-F1
#
_entry.id   AF-A0A9W7ADD8-F1
#
_cell.length_a   1.000
_cell.length_b   1.000
_cell.length_c   1.000
_cell.angle_alpha   90.00
_cell.angle_beta   90.00
_cell.angle_gamma   90.00
#
_symmetry.space_group_name_H-M   'P 1'
#
loop_
_entity.id
_entity.type
_entity.pdbx_description
1 polymer ?
#
loop_
_entity_poly.entity_id
_entity_poly.type
_entity_poly.pdbx_seq_one_letter_code
_entity_poly.pdbx_strand_id
1 'polypeptide(L)'
;MRYPGEWKFPGGQLNPQESPRSASLREFTEEFLTPVPPSAKIRLFKISQTRPILGVSHLIYNFICLESENPWLKRINVETINKKLDQKVSNFEAAGSSFHTMKKSEKLALSPEVKHVEWLDMSTSLTSSFTSMNSDPTFVNAWQEKEFTRLNIKRRDPMFVNLTLLKKLEDFKDEKTLIEWCDGLKGREEEEIERIQWLEDGMEVSEVDDIIKDRNRTYK
;
A
#
# COMPACT_ATOMS: atom_id res chain seq x y z
N MET A 1 -1.37 14.14 8.72
CA MET A 1 -2.35 13.22 8.10
C MET A 1 -3.73 13.86 8.08
N ARG A 2 -4.36 14.03 6.92
CA ARG A 2 -5.75 14.54 6.81
C ARG A 2 -6.66 13.58 6.03
N TYR A 3 -6.33 12.30 6.06
CA TYR A 3 -7.20 11.29 5.48
C TYR A 3 -7.46 10.21 6.54
N PRO A 4 -8.73 9.90 6.84
CA PRO A 4 -9.08 8.74 7.63
C PRO A 4 -8.59 7.51 6.86
N GLY A 5 -7.57 6.86 7.42
CA GLY A 5 -6.75 5.88 6.71
C GLY A 5 -7.52 4.60 6.32
N GLU A 6 -6.95 3.87 5.38
CA GLU A 6 -7.41 2.54 4.97
C GLU A 6 -6.39 1.48 5.42
N TRP A 7 -6.82 0.22 5.51
CA TRP A 7 -5.87 -0.89 5.61
C TRP A 7 -5.10 -1.04 4.29
N LYS A 8 -3.86 -0.55 4.27
CA LYS A 8 -2.94 -0.60 3.13
C LYS A 8 -1.76 -1.52 3.45
N PHE A 9 -1.17 -2.08 2.40
CA PHE A 9 0.15 -2.70 2.52
C PHE A 9 1.20 -1.59 2.63
N PRO A 10 2.32 -1.81 3.34
CA PRO A 10 3.38 -0.83 3.42
C PRO A 10 3.98 -0.57 2.05
N GLY A 11 4.26 0.70 1.76
CA GLY A 11 4.84 1.08 0.48
C GLY A 11 4.83 2.58 0.23
N GLY A 12 5.69 2.99 -0.69
CA GLY A 12 5.86 4.39 -1.05
C GLY A 12 6.59 4.56 -2.36
N GLN A 13 7.01 5.79 -2.62
CA GLN A 13 7.66 6.16 -3.87
C GLN A 13 9.11 5.68 -3.91
N LEU A 14 9.60 5.40 -5.12
CA LEU A 14 11.02 5.14 -5.33
C LEU A 14 11.81 6.42 -5.14
N ASN A 15 12.89 6.35 -4.37
CA ASN A 15 13.89 7.40 -4.38
C ASN A 15 14.70 7.35 -5.70
N PRO A 16 15.38 8.46 -6.07
CA PRO A 16 16.30 8.45 -7.21
C PRO A 16 17.30 7.27 -7.10
N GLN A 17 17.41 6.51 -8.18
CA GLN A 17 18.31 5.34 -8.30
C GLN A 17 18.00 4.17 -7.33
N GLU A 18 16.89 4.22 -6.60
CA GLU A 18 16.46 3.13 -5.72
C GLU A 18 15.77 2.02 -6.51
N SER A 19 16.16 0.77 -6.28
CA SER A 19 15.45 -0.37 -6.87
C SER A 19 14.09 -0.58 -6.19
N PRO A 20 13.06 -1.10 -6.88
CA PRO A 20 11.78 -1.43 -6.25
C PRO A 20 11.90 -2.36 -5.03
N ARG A 21 12.84 -3.31 -5.09
CA ARG A 21 13.14 -4.19 -3.96
C ARG A 21 13.73 -3.42 -2.78
N SER A 22 14.64 -2.48 -3.03
CA SER A 22 15.23 -1.65 -1.95
C SER A 22 14.17 -0.76 -1.31
N ALA A 23 13.32 -0.13 -2.12
CA ALA A 23 12.22 0.72 -1.65
C ALA A 23 11.26 -0.08 -0.76
N SER A 24 10.81 -1.26 -1.17
CA SER A 24 9.89 -2.06 -0.35
C SER A 24 10.47 -2.44 1.03
N LEU A 25 11.77 -2.69 1.15
CA LEU A 25 12.42 -2.94 2.45
C LEU A 25 12.51 -1.68 3.32
N ARG A 26 12.81 -0.53 2.70
CA ARG A 26 12.85 0.77 3.37
C ARG A 26 11.46 1.14 3.89
N GLU A 27 10.45 1.10 3.03
CA GLU A 27 9.06 1.43 3.38
C GLU A 27 8.51 0.48 4.46
N PHE A 28 8.81 -0.82 4.38
CA PHE A 28 8.47 -1.75 5.46
C PHE A 28 9.09 -1.31 6.80
N THR A 29 10.36 -0.91 6.79
CA THR A 29 11.06 -0.46 8.00
C THR A 29 10.46 0.83 8.56
N GLU A 30 10.14 1.79 7.69
CA GLU A 30 9.59 3.11 8.03
C GLU A 30 8.17 2.99 8.59
N GLU A 31 7.31 2.19 7.96
CA GLU A 31 5.91 2.05 8.33
C GLU A 31 5.68 1.13 9.55
N PHE A 32 6.44 0.03 9.65
CA PHE A 32 6.32 -0.91 10.77
C PHE A 32 7.25 -0.57 11.95
N LEU A 33 8.08 0.48 11.84
CA LEU A 33 9.03 0.90 12.86
C LEU A 33 9.91 -0.27 13.37
N THR A 34 10.25 -1.20 12.47
CA THR A 34 11.02 -2.41 12.77
C THR A 34 12.11 -2.63 11.72
N PRO A 35 13.36 -2.88 12.12
CA PRO A 35 14.42 -3.13 11.16
C PRO A 35 14.18 -4.44 10.42
N VAL A 36 14.30 -4.42 9.09
CA VAL A 36 14.27 -5.63 8.26
C VAL A 36 15.68 -6.23 8.19
N PRO A 37 15.86 -7.53 8.52
CA PRO A 37 17.17 -8.17 8.43
C PRO A 37 17.73 -8.18 7.00
N PRO A 38 19.06 -8.06 6.79
CA PRO A 38 19.66 -8.17 5.45
C PRO A 38 19.37 -9.50 4.75
N SER A 39 19.11 -10.56 5.52
CA SER A 39 18.74 -11.89 5.02
C SER A 39 17.26 -12.02 4.64
N ALA A 40 16.46 -10.96 4.77
CA ALA A 40 15.04 -11.00 4.46
C ALA A 40 14.79 -11.35 2.98
N LYS A 41 13.91 -12.32 2.79
CA LYS A 41 13.46 -12.76 1.47
C LYS A 41 12.13 -12.08 1.15
N ILE A 42 12.21 -11.10 0.27
CA ILE A 42 11.04 -10.48 -0.37
C ILE A 42 11.02 -10.84 -1.85
N ARG A 43 9.85 -11.22 -2.33
CA ARG A 43 9.65 -11.80 -3.66
C ARG A 43 8.72 -10.92 -4.47
N LEU A 44 9.08 -10.58 -5.70
CA LEU A 44 8.16 -9.87 -6.59
C LEU A 44 6.97 -10.79 -6.86
N PHE A 45 5.77 -10.30 -6.54
CA PHE A 45 4.53 -11.05 -6.67
C PHE A 45 3.73 -10.63 -7.90
N LYS A 46 3.61 -9.32 -8.11
CA LYS A 46 2.82 -8.75 -9.21
C LYS A 46 3.22 -7.30 -9.46
N ILE A 47 3.27 -6.89 -10.72
CA ILE A 47 3.28 -5.47 -11.09
C ILE A 47 1.86 -5.06 -11.47
N SER A 48 1.39 -3.95 -10.92
CA SER A 48 0.06 -3.41 -11.18
C SER A 48 0.17 -1.95 -11.61
N GLN A 49 -0.76 -1.46 -12.41
CA GLN A 49 -0.87 -0.04 -12.73
C GLN A 49 -2.08 0.56 -12.02
N THR A 50 -1.91 1.74 -11.39
CA THR A 50 -3.04 2.43 -10.74
C THR A 50 -4.05 2.92 -11.77
N ARG A 51 -5.25 3.27 -11.31
CA ARG A 51 -6.13 4.09 -12.14
C ARG A 51 -5.51 5.48 -12.28
N PRO A 52 -5.67 6.15 -13.43
CA PRO A 52 -5.22 7.51 -13.59
C PRO A 52 -6.03 8.44 -12.68
N ILE A 53 -5.33 9.33 -11.99
CA ILE A 53 -5.91 10.43 -11.22
C ILE A 53 -5.27 11.70 -11.75
N LEU A 54 -6.10 12.61 -12.28
CA LEU A 54 -5.64 13.86 -12.90
C LEU A 54 -4.56 13.61 -13.99
N GLY A 55 -4.78 12.59 -14.82
CA GLY A 55 -3.86 12.21 -15.90
C GLY A 55 -2.62 11.41 -15.46
N VAL A 56 -2.42 11.20 -14.15
CA VAL A 56 -1.24 10.48 -13.64
C VAL A 56 -1.61 9.07 -13.22
N SER A 57 -0.86 8.08 -13.70
CA SER A 57 -0.93 6.69 -13.27
C SER A 57 0.45 6.18 -12.88
N HIS A 58 0.50 5.26 -11.92
CA HIS A 58 1.75 4.73 -11.38
C HIS A 58 1.81 3.21 -11.53
N LEU A 59 3.00 2.72 -11.87
CA LEU A 59 3.34 1.31 -11.72
C LEU A 59 3.66 1.02 -10.25
N ILE A 60 3.09 -0.08 -9.73
CA ILE A 60 3.27 -0.56 -8.37
C ILE A 60 3.87 -1.96 -8.44
N TYR A 61 5.07 -2.11 -7.87
CA TYR A 61 5.74 -3.38 -7.68
C TYR A 61 5.29 -3.96 -6.34
N ASN A 62 4.52 -5.04 -6.39
CA ASN A 62 3.97 -5.67 -5.19
C ASN A 62 4.85 -6.84 -4.83
N PHE A 63 5.34 -6.83 -3.59
CA PHE A 63 6.20 -7.88 -3.05
C PHE A 63 5.45 -8.69 -2.00
N ILE A 64 5.84 -9.95 -1.85
CA ILE A 64 5.41 -10.81 -0.75
C ILE A 64 6.59 -11.19 0.14
N CYS A 65 6.32 -11.25 1.44
CA CYS A 65 7.27 -11.65 2.48
C CYS A 65 6.64 -12.79 3.28
N LEU A 66 7.09 -14.01 3.04
CA LEU A 66 6.50 -15.22 3.64
C LEU A 66 7.17 -15.54 4.96
N GLU A 67 6.38 -15.92 5.97
CA GLU A 67 6.84 -16.27 7.31
C GLU A 67 7.81 -17.47 7.32
N SER A 68 7.52 -18.49 6.52
CA SER A 68 8.36 -19.68 6.34
C SER A 68 9.79 -19.34 5.90
N GLU A 69 9.93 -18.30 5.08
CA GLU A 69 11.18 -17.78 4.56
C GLU A 69 11.78 -16.68 5.44
N ASN A 70 10.94 -16.09 6.29
CA ASN A 70 11.24 -14.96 7.15
C ASN A 70 10.72 -15.20 8.58
N PRO A 71 11.31 -16.13 9.36
CA PRO A 71 10.81 -16.45 10.71
C PRO A 71 10.82 -15.25 11.68
N TRP A 72 11.57 -14.19 11.35
CA TRP A 72 11.60 -12.95 12.11
C TRP A 72 10.25 -12.20 12.11
N LEU A 73 9.36 -12.45 11.12
CA LEU A 73 8.01 -11.88 11.09
C LEU A 73 7.20 -12.24 12.35
N LYS A 74 7.39 -13.45 12.91
CA LYS A 74 6.76 -13.87 14.17
C LYS A 74 7.12 -13.00 15.38
N ARG A 75 8.26 -12.31 15.30
CA ARG A 75 8.75 -11.46 16.38
C ARG A 75 8.23 -10.03 16.26
N ILE A 76 7.51 -9.69 15.18
CA ILE A 76 6.85 -8.41 15.04
C ILE A 76 5.70 -8.35 16.05
N ASN A 77 5.85 -7.47 17.03
CA ASN A 77 4.83 -7.21 18.03
C ASN A 77 4.07 -5.93 17.64
N VAL A 78 2.87 -6.10 17.07
CA VAL A 78 2.03 -4.99 16.60
C VAL A 78 1.64 -4.03 17.71
N GLU A 79 1.45 -4.51 18.94
CA GLU A 79 1.14 -3.64 20.09
C GLU A 79 2.29 -2.67 20.40
N THR A 80 3.53 -3.16 20.32
CA THR A 80 4.73 -2.35 20.56
C THR A 80 4.90 -1.31 19.46
N ILE A 81 4.61 -1.67 18.21
CA ILE A 81 4.61 -0.74 17.07
C ILE A 81 3.53 0.32 17.28
N ASN A 82 2.30 -0.08 17.59
CA ASN A 82 1.19 0.83 17.81
C ASN A 82 1.43 1.79 18.97
N LYS A 83 2.06 1.34 20.08
CA LYS A 83 2.50 2.23 21.16
C LYS A 83 3.50 3.30 20.69
N LYS A 84 4.46 2.93 19.82
CA LYS A 84 5.40 3.90 19.24
C LYS A 84 4.71 4.87 18.28
N LEU A 85 3.76 4.40 17.48
CA LEU A 85 2.95 5.23 16.59
C LEU A 85 2.10 6.23 17.38
N ASP A 86 1.47 5.80 18.46
CA ASP A 86 0.71 6.69 19.34
C ASP A 86 1.61 7.75 19.99
N GLN A 87 2.81 7.38 20.45
CA GLN A 87 3.79 8.36 20.93
C GLN A 87 4.19 9.36 19.83
N LYS A 88 4.37 8.90 18.59
CA LYS A 88 4.69 9.77 17.44
C LYS A 88 3.54 10.74 17.15
N VAL A 89 2.29 10.28 17.24
CA VAL A 89 1.09 11.14 17.13
C VAL A 89 1.08 12.19 18.25
N SER A 90 1.28 11.79 19.51
CA SER A 90 1.31 12.75 20.63
C SER A 90 2.43 13.78 20.47
N ASN A 91 3.61 13.38 20.00
CA ASN A 91 4.72 14.30 19.74
C ASN A 91 4.38 15.29 18.60
N PHE A 92 3.72 14.81 17.54
CA PHE A 92 3.24 15.64 16.44
C PHE A 92 2.21 16.68 16.90
N GLU A 93 1.24 16.26 17.71
CA GLU A 93 0.22 17.15 18.28
C GLU A 93 0.85 18.19 19.22
N ALA A 94 1.81 17.77 20.06
CA ALA A 94 2.52 18.66 20.98
C ALA A 94 3.36 19.73 20.26
N ALA A 95 3.89 19.43 19.06
CA ALA A 95 4.61 20.44 18.29
C ALA A 95 3.70 21.57 17.77
N GLY A 96 2.40 21.30 17.55
CA GLY A 96 1.42 22.31 17.15
C GLY A 96 1.89 23.19 15.99
N SER A 97 1.90 24.50 16.20
CA SER A 97 2.32 25.47 15.17
C SER A 97 3.81 25.40 14.82
N SER A 98 4.67 24.96 15.75
CA SER A 98 6.12 24.85 15.51
C SER A 98 6.45 23.80 14.45
N PHE A 99 5.55 22.83 14.21
CA PHE A 99 5.69 21.86 13.12
C PHE A 99 5.91 22.56 11.77
N HIS A 100 5.22 23.67 11.51
CA HIS A 100 5.30 24.33 10.20
C HIS A 100 6.67 24.96 9.94
N THR A 101 7.40 25.34 10.99
CA THR A 101 8.73 25.94 10.90
C THR A 101 9.88 24.93 10.90
N MET A 102 9.61 23.64 11.16
CA MET A 102 10.62 22.57 11.15
C MET A 102 11.15 22.27 9.73
N LYS A 103 12.39 21.78 9.67
CA LYS A 103 13.00 21.23 8.44
C LYS A 103 12.26 19.98 8.00
N LYS A 104 12.39 19.62 6.71
CA LYS A 104 11.73 18.43 6.15
C LYS A 104 12.08 17.14 6.92
N SER A 105 13.35 16.93 7.28
CA SER A 105 13.79 15.76 8.04
C SER A 105 13.15 15.69 9.43
N GLU A 106 13.05 16.81 10.13
CA GLU A 106 12.40 16.93 11.44
C GLU A 106 10.89 16.67 11.33
N LYS A 107 10.25 17.20 10.27
CA LYS A 107 8.84 16.94 9.99
C LYS A 107 8.55 15.46 9.73
N LEU A 108 9.40 14.77 8.97
CA LEU A 108 9.26 13.32 8.70
C LEU A 108 9.47 12.46 9.96
N ALA A 109 10.42 12.87 10.80
CA ALA A 109 10.66 12.23 12.08
C ALA A 109 9.48 12.38 13.05
N LEU A 110 8.69 13.45 12.90
CA LEU A 110 7.57 13.77 13.80
C LEU A 110 6.20 13.33 13.26
N SER A 111 5.91 13.58 11.99
CA SER A 111 4.60 13.28 11.38
C SER A 111 4.47 11.76 11.19
N PRO A 112 3.49 11.10 11.83
CA PRO A 112 3.18 9.73 11.47
C PRO A 112 2.56 9.72 10.06
N GLU A 113 2.93 8.74 9.25
CA GLU A 113 2.25 8.42 7.98
C GLU A 113 1.27 7.26 8.19
N VAL A 114 1.61 6.38 9.13
CA VAL A 114 0.80 5.25 9.58
C VAL A 114 0.15 5.60 10.93
N LYS A 115 -1.14 5.27 11.08
CA LYS A 115 -1.86 5.43 12.35
C LYS A 115 -1.84 4.16 13.21
N HIS A 116 -1.92 2.99 12.56
CA HIS A 116 -2.08 1.70 13.21
C HIS A 116 -1.61 0.57 12.28
N VAL A 117 -1.03 -0.47 12.87
CA VAL A 117 -0.58 -1.70 12.20
C VAL A 117 -1.30 -2.88 12.84
N GLU A 118 -1.79 -3.81 12.02
CA GLU A 118 -2.50 -5.00 12.49
C GLU A 118 -2.18 -6.22 11.60
N TRP A 119 -2.19 -7.41 12.20
CA TRP A 119 -2.22 -8.66 11.45
C TRP A 119 -3.67 -9.02 11.13
N LEU A 120 -4.05 -8.86 9.86
CA LEU A 120 -5.40 -9.17 9.40
C LEU A 120 -5.43 -10.54 8.75
N ASP A 121 -6.51 -11.29 9.00
CA ASP A 121 -6.80 -12.48 8.20
C ASP A 121 -7.23 -12.09 6.77
N MET A 122 -7.18 -13.06 5.85
CA MET A 122 -7.49 -12.84 4.44
C MET A 122 -8.94 -12.38 4.22
N SER A 123 -9.90 -12.93 4.96
CA SER A 123 -11.33 -12.60 4.84
C SER A 123 -11.59 -11.15 5.27
N THR A 124 -11.02 -10.73 6.40
CA THR A 124 -11.10 -9.35 6.89
C THR A 124 -10.44 -8.38 5.92
N SER A 125 -9.29 -8.74 5.35
CA SER A 125 -8.55 -7.94 4.37
C SER A 125 -9.33 -7.76 3.06
N LEU A 126 -9.91 -8.85 2.53
CA LEU A 126 -10.74 -8.84 1.34
C LEU A 126 -12.02 -8.04 1.55
N THR A 127 -12.73 -8.26 2.65
CA THR A 127 -13.97 -7.56 3.00
C THR A 127 -13.73 -6.07 3.14
N SER A 128 -12.67 -5.67 3.86
CA SER A 128 -12.30 -4.26 4.03
C SER A 128 -11.97 -3.61 2.70
N SER A 129 -11.24 -4.31 1.81
CA SER A 129 -10.89 -3.79 0.50
C SER A 129 -12.10 -3.70 -0.44
N PHE A 130 -12.98 -4.70 -0.43
CA PHE A 130 -14.19 -4.73 -1.25
C PHE A 130 -15.17 -3.62 -0.86
N THR A 131 -15.46 -3.51 0.43
CA THR A 131 -16.42 -2.51 0.95
C THR A 131 -15.96 -1.07 0.82
N SER A 132 -14.67 -0.82 0.56
CA SER A 132 -14.15 0.53 0.26
C SER A 132 -14.77 1.17 -0.99
N MET A 133 -15.38 0.36 -1.86
CA MET A 133 -16.02 0.80 -3.11
C MET A 133 -17.54 0.95 -2.99
N ASN A 134 -18.12 0.68 -1.82
CA ASN A 134 -19.56 0.84 -1.59
C ASN A 134 -19.95 2.32 -1.65
N SER A 135 -21.19 2.59 -2.09
CA SER A 135 -21.77 3.95 -2.05
C SER A 135 -21.93 4.46 -0.62
N ASP A 136 -22.34 3.57 0.28
CA ASP A 136 -22.44 3.83 1.71
C ASP A 136 -21.17 3.32 2.42
N PRO A 137 -20.52 4.14 3.26
CA PRO A 137 -19.25 3.78 3.85
C PRO A 137 -19.46 2.68 4.90
N THR A 138 -18.82 1.52 4.67
CA THR A 138 -18.55 0.55 5.74
C THR A 138 -17.19 0.89 6.32
N PHE A 139 -17.14 1.34 7.57
CA PHE A 139 -15.87 1.75 8.19
C PHE A 139 -15.03 0.54 8.60
N VAL A 140 -13.71 0.63 8.45
CA VAL A 140 -12.79 -0.45 8.85
C VAL A 140 -12.66 -0.61 10.37
N ASN A 141 -12.97 0.45 11.12
CA ASN A 141 -13.07 0.45 12.58
C ASN A 141 -13.78 1.74 13.08
N ALA A 142 -14.05 1.79 14.39
CA ALA A 142 -14.71 2.94 15.04
C ALA A 142 -13.89 4.24 15.01
N TRP A 143 -12.56 4.16 14.86
CA TRP A 143 -11.74 5.36 14.72
C TRP A 143 -11.95 6.00 13.33
N GLN A 144 -11.97 5.20 12.27
CA GLN A 144 -12.21 5.68 10.91
C GLN A 144 -13.59 6.36 10.83
N GLU A 145 -14.63 5.75 11.40
CA GLU A 145 -15.97 6.36 11.48
C GLU A 145 -15.97 7.76 12.13
N LYS A 146 -15.30 7.90 13.27
CA LYS A 146 -15.18 9.19 13.97
C LYS A 146 -14.46 10.23 13.12
N GLU A 147 -13.38 9.85 12.43
CA GLU A 147 -12.62 10.76 11.58
C GLU A 147 -13.38 11.15 10.31
N PHE A 148 -14.11 10.23 9.69
CA PHE A 148 -15.00 10.54 8.57
C PHE A 148 -16.07 11.55 8.98
N THR A 149 -16.67 11.36 10.16
CA THR A 149 -17.65 12.29 10.72
C THR A 149 -17.03 13.66 10.99
N ARG A 150 -15.88 13.70 11.67
CA ARG A 150 -15.17 14.94 12.04
C ARG A 150 -14.73 15.74 10.80
N LEU A 151 -14.27 15.06 9.75
CA LEU A 151 -13.77 15.67 8.53
C LEU A 151 -14.84 15.84 7.44
N ASN A 152 -16.08 15.41 7.71
CA ASN A 152 -17.18 15.39 6.76
C ASN A 152 -16.86 14.65 5.44
N ILE A 153 -16.10 13.57 5.52
CA ILE A 153 -15.74 12.72 4.38
C ILE A 153 -16.89 11.74 4.13
N LYS A 154 -17.30 11.62 2.87
CA LYS A 154 -18.49 10.82 2.48
C LYS A 154 -18.16 9.48 1.85
N ARG A 155 -16.92 9.29 1.38
CA ARG A 155 -16.49 8.10 0.64
C ARG A 155 -15.09 7.70 1.07
N ARG A 156 -14.89 6.39 1.13
CA ARG A 156 -13.59 5.75 1.36
C ARG A 156 -12.72 5.82 0.11
N ASP A 157 -11.43 5.68 0.31
CA ASP A 157 -10.49 5.52 -0.81
C ASP A 157 -10.71 4.13 -1.43
N PRO A 158 -10.96 4.03 -2.74
CA PRO A 158 -11.15 2.74 -3.38
C PRO A 158 -9.89 1.87 -3.34
N MET A 159 -9.94 0.75 -2.62
CA MET A 159 -8.82 -0.18 -2.42
C MET A 159 -8.73 -1.25 -3.52
N PHE A 160 -8.91 -0.83 -4.79
CA PHE A 160 -9.01 -1.75 -5.93
C PHE A 160 -7.73 -2.56 -6.15
N VAL A 161 -6.55 -1.92 -6.05
CA VAL A 161 -5.26 -2.61 -6.23
C VAL A 161 -5.06 -3.66 -5.14
N ASN A 162 -5.29 -3.31 -3.87
CA ASN A 162 -5.21 -4.26 -2.76
C ASN A 162 -6.20 -5.43 -2.93
N LEU A 163 -7.44 -5.16 -3.33
CA LEU A 163 -8.42 -6.22 -3.58
C LEU A 163 -7.96 -7.17 -4.68
N THR A 164 -7.43 -6.66 -5.78
CA THR A 164 -6.96 -7.51 -6.90
C THR A 164 -5.73 -8.32 -6.52
N LEU A 165 -4.84 -7.78 -5.68
CA LEU A 165 -3.70 -8.52 -5.14
C LEU A 165 -4.12 -9.64 -4.18
N LEU A 166 -5.01 -9.33 -3.23
CA LEU A 166 -5.54 -10.31 -2.29
C LEU A 166 -6.28 -11.44 -3.01
N LYS A 167 -7.15 -11.12 -3.97
CA LYS A 167 -7.80 -12.11 -4.82
C LYS A 167 -6.80 -12.95 -5.61
N LYS A 168 -5.74 -12.34 -6.14
CA LYS A 168 -4.69 -13.08 -6.84
C LYS A 168 -3.95 -14.03 -5.89
N LEU A 169 -3.76 -13.66 -4.62
CA LEU A 169 -3.16 -14.55 -3.63
C LEU A 169 -4.05 -15.79 -3.36
N GLU A 170 -5.37 -15.67 -3.45
CA GLU A 170 -6.29 -16.80 -3.31
C GLU A 170 -6.18 -17.85 -4.44
N ASP A 171 -5.61 -17.49 -5.60
CA ASP A 171 -5.39 -18.44 -6.69
C ASP A 171 -4.36 -19.53 -6.32
N PHE A 172 -3.54 -19.31 -5.29
CA PHE A 172 -2.47 -20.21 -4.90
C PHE A 172 -2.95 -21.19 -3.83
N LYS A 173 -2.86 -22.48 -4.15
CA LYS A 173 -3.28 -23.57 -3.26
C LYS A 173 -2.40 -23.68 -2.02
N ASP A 174 -1.11 -23.42 -2.19
CA ASP A 174 -0.10 -23.54 -1.15
C ASP A 174 1.07 -22.59 -1.40
N GLU A 175 1.89 -22.42 -0.36
CA GLU A 175 3.03 -21.53 -0.39
C GLU A 175 4.08 -21.91 -1.44
N LYS A 176 4.24 -23.21 -1.74
CA LYS A 176 5.20 -23.68 -2.73
C LYS A 176 4.83 -23.16 -4.12
N THR A 177 3.57 -23.29 -4.53
CA THR A 177 3.09 -22.78 -5.83
C THR A 177 3.22 -21.26 -5.95
N LEU A 178 3.04 -20.54 -4.84
CA LEU A 178 3.26 -19.08 -4.78
C LEU A 178 4.73 -18.71 -4.93
N ILE A 179 5.64 -19.44 -4.29
CA ILE A 179 7.09 -19.24 -4.42
C ILE A 179 7.52 -19.49 -5.87
N GLU A 180 7.08 -20.58 -6.49
CA GLU A 180 7.37 -20.93 -7.87
C GLU A 180 6.88 -19.83 -8.84
N TRP A 181 5.69 -19.27 -8.60
CA TRP A 181 5.18 -18.13 -9.35
C TRP A 181 6.08 -16.90 -9.24
N CYS A 182 6.45 -16.52 -8.02
CA CYS A 182 7.34 -15.39 -7.78
C CYS A 182 8.73 -15.59 -8.41
N ASP A 183 9.31 -16.79 -8.30
CA ASP A 183 10.59 -17.12 -8.94
C ASP A 183 10.48 -17.04 -10.47
N GLY A 184 9.33 -17.41 -11.02
CA GLY A 184 9.03 -17.22 -12.43
C GLY A 184 9.07 -15.75 -12.88
N LEU A 185 8.79 -14.77 -12.03
CA LEU A 185 8.81 -13.35 -12.41
C LEU A 185 10.22 -12.74 -12.38
N LYS A 186 11.18 -13.40 -11.75
CA LYS A 186 12.54 -12.87 -11.57
C LYS A 186 13.25 -12.74 -12.92
N GLY A 187 13.71 -11.53 -13.25
CA GLY A 187 14.34 -11.23 -14.54
C GLY A 187 13.36 -11.07 -15.70
N ARG A 188 12.04 -11.08 -15.43
CA ARG A 188 10.97 -10.84 -16.40
C ARG A 188 10.11 -9.64 -16.02
N GLU A 189 10.67 -8.72 -15.25
CA GLU A 189 9.98 -7.52 -14.78
C GLU A 189 9.55 -6.63 -15.95
N GLU A 190 10.41 -6.45 -16.96
CA GLU A 190 10.11 -5.65 -18.15
C GLU A 190 8.98 -6.26 -18.99
N GLU A 191 8.99 -7.58 -19.21
CA GLU A 191 7.90 -8.30 -19.89
C GLU A 191 6.56 -8.12 -19.15
N GLU A 192 6.58 -8.15 -17.82
CA GLU A 192 5.37 -7.96 -17.02
C GLU A 192 4.88 -6.50 -17.10
N ILE A 193 5.79 -5.52 -17.16
CA ILE A 193 5.44 -4.10 -17.36
C ILE A 193 4.78 -3.92 -18.72
N GLU A 194 5.39 -4.39 -19.81
CA GLU A 194 4.82 -4.30 -21.17
C GLU A 194 3.41 -4.91 -21.24
N ARG A 195 3.19 -6.01 -20.52
CA ARG A 195 1.88 -6.69 -20.48
C ARG A 195 0.81 -5.89 -19.72
N ILE A 196 1.19 -5.20 -18.64
CA ILE A 196 0.23 -4.58 -17.72
C ILE A 196 0.13 -3.07 -17.88
N GLN A 197 1.09 -2.41 -18.52
CA GLN A 197 1.10 -0.98 -18.74
C GLN A 197 0.19 -0.63 -19.91
N TRP A 198 -0.86 0.15 -19.63
CA TRP A 198 -1.81 0.62 -20.63
C TRP A 198 -1.92 2.15 -20.64
N LEU A 199 -1.20 2.83 -19.75
CA LEU A 199 -0.95 4.27 -19.78
C LEU A 199 0.55 4.54 -19.69
N GLU A 200 1.01 5.52 -20.44
CA GLU A 200 2.40 5.95 -20.49
C GLU A 200 2.54 7.40 -20.03
N ASP A 201 3.74 7.74 -19.57
CA ASP A 201 4.06 9.11 -19.19
C ASP A 201 3.99 10.03 -20.40
N GLY A 202 3.29 11.16 -20.24
CA GLY A 202 3.13 12.17 -21.31
C GLY A 202 1.90 11.99 -22.20
N MET A 203 1.04 11.00 -21.94
CA MET A 203 -0.26 10.90 -22.61
C MET A 203 -1.16 12.11 -22.29
N GLU A 204 -1.86 12.62 -23.29
CA GLU A 204 -2.85 13.69 -23.13
C GLU A 204 -4.12 13.17 -22.42
N VAL A 205 -4.81 14.06 -21.70
CA VAL A 205 -6.03 13.69 -20.94
C VAL A 205 -7.08 13.03 -21.83
N SER A 206 -7.23 13.48 -23.08
CA SER A 206 -8.16 12.88 -24.04
C SER A 206 -7.78 11.45 -24.44
N GLU A 207 -6.49 11.15 -24.57
CA GLU A 207 -6.00 9.81 -24.90
C GLU A 207 -6.28 8.86 -23.73
N VAL A 208 -6.00 9.30 -22.51
CA VAL A 208 -6.31 8.57 -21.28
C VAL A 208 -7.82 8.27 -21.20
N ASP A 209 -8.67 9.26 -21.47
CA ASP A 209 -10.13 9.11 -21.44
C ASP A 209 -10.64 8.08 -22.46
N ASP A 210 -10.08 8.08 -23.67
CA ASP A 210 -10.48 7.15 -24.73
C ASP A 210 -10.06 5.71 -24.40
N ILE A 211 -8.84 5.51 -23.89
CA ILE A 211 -8.38 4.20 -23.41
C ILE A 211 -9.28 3.69 -22.26
N ILE A 212 -9.67 4.55 -21.31
CA ILE A 212 -10.58 4.17 -20.23
C ILE A 212 -11.94 3.76 -20.78
N LYS A 213 -12.51 4.52 -21.73
CA LYS A 213 -13.81 4.18 -22.36
C LYS A 213 -13.76 2.82 -23.03
N ASP A 214 -12.71 2.53 -23.79
CA ASP A 214 -12.58 1.27 -24.50
C ASP A 214 -12.41 0.09 -23.53
N ARG A 215 -11.59 0.24 -22.49
CA ARG A 215 -11.47 -0.79 -21.45
C ARG A 215 -12.80 -1.04 -20.75
N ASN A 216 -13.57 0.00 -20.43
CA ASN A 216 -14.88 -0.16 -19.80
C ASN A 216 -15.92 -0.85 -20.71
N ARG A 217 -15.74 -0.80 -22.04
CA ARG A 217 -16.59 -1.55 -22.99
C ARG A 217 -16.24 -3.04 -23.02
N THR A 218 -14.96 -3.38 -22.90
CA THR A 218 -14.50 -4.79 -22.91
C THR A 218 -14.96 -5.59 -21.69
N TYR A 219 -15.28 -4.93 -20.57
CA TYR A 219 -15.70 -5.56 -19.31
C TYR A 219 -17.22 -5.51 -19.05
N LYS A 220 -18.05 -5.19 -20.05
CA LYS A 220 -19.51 -5.33 -20.00
C LYS A 220 -19.95 -6.60 -20.70
#